data_AF-A0A3P6AY05-F1
#
_entry.id   AF-A0A3P6AY05-F1
#
_cell.length_a   1.000
_cell.length_b   1.000
_cell.length_c   1.000
_cell.angle_alpha   90.00
_cell.angle_beta   90.00
_cell.angle_gamma   90.00
#
_symmetry.space_group_name_H-M   'P 1'
#
loop_
_entity.id
_entity.type
_entity.pdbx_description
1 polymer ?
#
loop_
_entity_poly.entity_id
_entity_poly.type
_entity_poly.pdbx_seq_one_letter_code
_entity_poly.pdbx_strand_id
1 'polypeptide(L)'
;MAWSDNWMPDAKPRPATRCGPSFNPSLRVCDLIDPKAQGWNIPKIQTLISHDDIPLIKSPRLPRAPLPDGYCWAPTKSGTYTVQSGYVLAMEMESDRSP
;
A
#
# COMPACT_ATOMS: atom_id res chain seq x y z
N MET A 1 0.33 7.07 -8.58
CA MET A 1 -1.08 7.42 -8.29
C MET A 1 -1.77 6.31 -7.51
N ALA A 2 -2.74 6.64 -6.66
CA ALA A 2 -3.42 5.68 -5.78
C ALA A 2 -4.14 4.54 -6.53
N TRP A 3 -4.48 4.76 -7.81
CA TRP A 3 -5.23 3.83 -8.65
C TRP A 3 -4.39 2.97 -9.59
N SER A 4 -3.07 3.20 -9.63
CA SER A 4 -2.17 2.53 -10.57
C SER A 4 -0.92 1.99 -9.87
N ASP A 5 -0.50 2.64 -8.79
CA ASP A 5 0.65 2.20 -8.02
C ASP A 5 0.23 1.04 -7.11
N ASN A 6 1.14 0.08 -6.92
CA ASN A 6 0.93 -1.07 -6.05
C ASN A 6 1.25 -0.72 -4.58
N TRP A 7 0.55 0.26 -4.04
CA TRP A 7 0.83 0.83 -2.71
C TRP A 7 0.03 0.18 -1.57
N MET A 8 -0.96 -0.66 -1.88
CA MET A 8 -1.73 -1.35 -0.85
C MET A 8 -0.84 -2.36 -0.10
N PRO A 9 -0.83 -2.33 1.24
CA PRO A 9 -0.03 -3.23 2.07
C PRO A 9 -0.73 -4.60 2.21
N ASP A 10 -0.98 -5.24 1.09
CA ASP A 10 -1.56 -6.57 0.98
C ASP A 10 -0.44 -7.62 0.72
N ALA A 11 -0.75 -8.91 0.83
CA ALA A 11 0.21 -9.99 0.56
C ALA A 11 0.80 -9.89 -0.86
N LYS A 12 -0.03 -9.46 -1.81
CA LYS A 12 0.39 -9.06 -3.15
C LYS A 12 0.15 -7.56 -3.33
N PRO A 13 1.20 -6.74 -3.48
CA PRO A 13 1.05 -5.31 -3.70
C PRO A 13 0.16 -5.03 -4.91
N ARG A 14 -0.87 -4.23 -4.70
CA ARG A 14 -1.88 -3.88 -5.71
C ARG A 14 -2.37 -2.44 -5.54
N PRO A 15 -3.08 -1.87 -6.53
CA PRO A 15 -3.73 -0.58 -6.37
C PRO A 15 -4.94 -0.66 -5.43
N ALA A 16 -5.37 0.50 -4.94
CA ALA A 16 -6.58 0.61 -4.13
C ALA A 16 -7.83 0.38 -4.98
N THR A 17 -8.83 -0.27 -4.39
CA THR A 17 -10.14 -0.50 -5.00
C THR A 17 -10.99 0.75 -4.80
N ARG A 18 -11.52 1.29 -5.90
CA ARG A 18 -12.36 2.48 -5.89
C ARG A 18 -13.72 2.20 -5.24
N CYS A 19 -14.25 3.19 -4.54
CA CYS A 19 -15.62 3.21 -4.05
C CYS A 19 -16.32 4.49 -4.55
N GLY A 20 -17.58 4.36 -4.95
CA GLY A 20 -18.42 5.48 -5.35
C GLY A 20 -18.18 6.05 -6.77
N PRO A 21 -19.00 7.02 -7.19
CA PRO A 21 -18.98 7.60 -8.54
C PRO A 21 -17.89 8.67 -8.74
N SER A 22 -17.34 9.22 -7.65
CA SER A 22 -16.31 10.26 -7.73
C SER A 22 -14.95 9.67 -8.07
N PHE A 23 -14.54 9.77 -9.34
CA PHE A 23 -13.23 9.31 -9.79
C PHE A 23 -12.30 10.48 -10.06
N ASN A 24 -11.31 10.66 -9.18
CA ASN A 24 -10.17 11.53 -9.44
C ASN A 24 -8.97 10.67 -9.87
N PRO A 25 -8.61 10.62 -11.17
CA PRO A 25 -7.48 9.82 -11.65
C PRO A 25 -6.14 10.26 -11.06
N SER A 26 -6.01 11.52 -10.69
CA SER A 26 -4.76 12.11 -10.16
C SER A 26 -4.61 11.94 -8.64
N LEU A 27 -5.52 11.24 -7.97
CA LEU A 27 -5.45 11.01 -6.53
C LEU A 27 -4.12 10.34 -6.16
N ARG A 28 -3.39 10.95 -5.23
CA ARG A 28 -2.16 10.40 -4.66
C ARG A 28 -2.42 9.83 -3.27
N VAL A 29 -1.55 8.93 -2.83
CA VAL A 29 -1.61 8.37 -1.48
C VAL A 29 -1.45 9.46 -0.42
N CYS A 30 -0.57 10.45 -0.67
CA CYS A 30 -0.38 11.59 0.21
C CYS A 30 -1.67 12.43 0.40
N ASP A 31 -2.57 12.46 -0.58
CA ASP A 31 -3.83 13.21 -0.49
C ASP A 31 -4.83 12.55 0.47
N LEU A 32 -4.59 11.29 0.85
CA LEU A 32 -5.39 10.54 1.83
C LEU A 32 -4.91 10.76 3.26
N ILE A 33 -3.81 11.48 3.45
CA ILE A 33 -3.22 11.78 4.76
C ILE A 33 -3.73 13.16 5.21
N ASP A 34 -4.18 13.25 6.46
CA ASP A 34 -4.49 14.50 7.13
C ASP A 34 -3.18 15.16 7.61
N PRO A 35 -2.78 16.32 7.05
CA PRO A 35 -1.54 16.99 7.41
C PRO A 35 -1.56 17.56 8.84
N LYS A 36 -2.74 17.82 9.42
CA LYS A 36 -2.87 18.36 10.78
C LYS A 36 -2.80 17.27 11.83
N ALA A 37 -3.49 16.15 11.58
CA ALA A 37 -3.53 15.02 12.50
C ALA A 37 -2.34 14.06 12.36
N GLN A 38 -1.50 14.22 11.33
CA GLN A 38 -0.40 13.30 10.99
C GLN A 38 -0.89 11.84 10.90
N GLY A 39 -2.08 11.67 10.32
CA GLY A 39 -2.83 10.44 10.30
C GLY A 39 -3.63 10.30 9.02
N TRP A 40 -4.25 9.14 8.79
CA TRP A 40 -5.12 8.93 7.64
C TRP A 40 -6.41 9.78 7.76
N ASN A 41 -6.81 10.45 6.68
CA ASN A 41 -8.09 11.15 6.60
C ASN A 41 -9.22 10.12 6.38
N ILE A 42 -9.74 9.58 7.49
CA ILE A 42 -10.72 8.48 7.48
C ILE A 42 -12.00 8.85 6.71
N PRO A 43 -12.61 10.04 6.90
CA PRO A 43 -13.78 10.44 6.12
C PRO A 43 -13.52 10.43 4.61
N LYS A 44 -12.34 10.88 4.18
CA LYS A 44 -11.96 10.88 2.76
C LYS A 44 -11.69 9.47 2.22
N ILE A 45 -11.08 8.61 3.03
CA ILE A 45 -10.83 7.21 2.64
C ILE A 45 -12.15 6.44 2.50
N GLN A 46 -13.08 6.61 3.44
CA GLN A 46 -14.39 5.94 3.41
C GLN A 46 -15.24 6.31 2.20
N THR A 47 -15.04 7.50 1.63
CA THR A 47 -15.78 7.96 0.44
C THR A 47 -15.16 7.52 -0.88
N LEU A 48 -13.84 7.29 -0.91
CA LEU A 48 -13.11 7.03 -2.16
C LEU A 48 -12.66 5.58 -2.33
N ILE A 49 -12.48 4.83 -1.23
CA ILE A 49 -11.84 3.52 -1.22
C ILE A 49 -12.81 2.47 -0.69
N SER A 50 -12.76 1.27 -1.28
CA SER A 50 -13.58 0.12 -0.85
C SER A 50 -13.38 -0.17 0.64
N HIS A 51 -14.45 -0.57 1.32
CA HIS A 51 -14.42 -0.88 2.74
C HIS A 51 -13.40 -1.99 3.09
N ASP A 52 -13.18 -2.94 2.18
CA ASP A 52 -12.23 -4.06 2.35
C ASP A 52 -10.77 -3.59 2.40
N ASP A 53 -10.47 -2.45 1.78
CA ASP A 53 -9.13 -1.88 1.70
C ASP A 53 -8.81 -0.96 2.89
N ILE A 54 -9.82 -0.48 3.61
CA ILE A 54 -9.65 0.45 4.74
C ILE A 54 -8.79 -0.15 5.88
N PRO A 55 -8.99 -1.41 6.31
CA PRO A 55 -8.16 -2.03 7.34
C PRO A 55 -6.69 -2.11 6.92
N LEU A 56 -6.43 -2.41 5.65
CA LEU A 56 -5.08 -2.51 5.10
C LEU A 56 -4.38 -1.16 5.14
N ILE A 57 -5.04 -0.09 4.69
CA ILE A 57 -4.49 1.27 4.70
C ILE A 57 -4.15 1.73 6.13
N LYS A 58 -4.97 1.35 7.12
CA LYS A 58 -4.75 1.69 8.53
C LYS A 58 -3.68 0.85 9.22
N SER A 59 -3.24 -0.26 8.61
CA SER A 59 -2.29 -1.18 9.22
C SER A 59 -0.86 -0.60 9.36
N PRO A 60 -0.27 0.08 8.35
CA PRO A 60 1.02 0.74 8.53
C PRO A 60 0.88 1.99 9.40
N ARG A 61 1.86 2.19 10.29
CA ARG A 61 2.02 3.46 10.99
C ARG A 61 2.60 4.49 10.04
N LEU A 62 1.90 5.61 9.89
CA LEU A 62 2.43 6.77 9.18
C LEU A 62 3.63 7.35 9.97
N PRO A 63 4.67 7.82 9.27
CA PRO A 63 5.78 8.52 9.92
C PRO A 63 5.27 9.83 10.54
N ARG A 64 5.82 10.20 11.70
CA ARG A 64 5.44 11.42 12.45
C ARG A 64 5.95 12.72 11.81
N ALA A 65 6.87 12.60 10.86
CA ALA A 65 7.45 13.70 10.11
C ALA A 65 7.46 13.32 8.63
N PRO A 66 7.41 14.31 7.72
CA PRO A 66 7.57 14.07 6.29
C PRO A 66 8.89 13.34 6.03
N LEU A 67 8.79 12.13 5.50
CA LEU A 67 9.93 11.32 5.07
C LEU A 67 9.88 11.25 3.54
N PRO A 68 11.02 11.39 2.84
CA PRO A 68 11.08 11.11 1.41
C PRO A 68 10.60 9.69 1.12
N ASP A 69 9.88 9.52 0.01
CA ASP A 69 9.48 8.19 -0.44
C ASP A 69 10.71 7.32 -0.71
N GLY A 70 10.61 6.04 -0.36
CA GLY A 70 11.67 5.05 -0.51
C GLY A 70 11.14 3.71 -1.01
N TYR A 71 12.06 2.83 -1.40
CA TYR A 71 11.71 1.47 -1.80
C TYR A 71 11.50 0.58 -0.57
N CYS A 72 10.44 -0.23 -0.63
CA CYS A 72 10.14 -1.23 0.40
C CYS A 72 10.03 -2.62 -0.24
N TRP A 73 10.68 -3.61 0.38
CA TRP A 73 10.56 -5.01 0.03
C TRP A 73 9.30 -5.63 0.63
N ALA A 74 8.20 -5.53 -0.11
CA ALA A 74 6.87 -5.98 0.30
C ALA A 74 6.77 -7.39 0.91
N PRO A 75 7.55 -8.40 0.46
CA PRO A 75 7.52 -9.74 1.08
C PRO A 75 7.95 -9.78 2.55
N THR A 76 8.57 -8.72 3.07
CA THR A 76 9.04 -8.65 4.46
C THR A 76 8.28 -7.60 5.26
N LYS A 77 8.01 -7.90 6.53
CA LYS A 77 7.36 -6.95 7.47
C LYS A 77 8.21 -5.70 7.73
N SER A 78 9.53 -5.80 7.63
CA SER A 78 10.44 -4.66 7.78
C SER A 78 10.55 -3.81 6.52
N GLY A 79 10.04 -4.28 5.38
CA GLY A 79 10.25 -3.64 4.08
C GLY A 79 11.72 -3.64 3.63
N THR A 80 12.59 -4.42 4.27
CA THR A 80 14.03 -4.46 3.96
C THR A 80 14.37 -5.64 3.07
N TYR A 81 15.03 -5.38 1.95
CA TYR A 81 15.56 -6.45 1.10
C TYR A 81 16.82 -7.06 1.71
N THR A 82 16.88 -8.39 1.72
CA THR A 82 18.11 -9.15 1.91
C THR A 82 18.26 -10.19 0.80
N VAL A 83 19.49 -10.64 0.55
CA VAL A 83 19.75 -11.74 -0.41
C VAL A 83 18.92 -12.97 -0.03
N GLN A 84 18.80 -13.28 1.26
CA GLN A 84 17.96 -14.37 1.76
C GLN A 84 16.49 -14.18 1.41
N SER A 85 15.91 -13.00 1.66
CA SER A 85 14.49 -12.76 1.33
C SER A 85 14.23 -12.79 -0.17
N GLY A 86 15.21 -12.38 -0.98
CA GLY A 86 15.15 -12.50 -2.43
C GLY A 86 15.16 -13.96 -2.88
N TYR A 87 16.04 -14.78 -2.31
CA TYR A 87 16.14 -16.20 -2.65
C TYR A 87 14.88 -16.98 -2.25
N VAL A 88 14.33 -16.75 -1.06
CA VAL A 88 13.08 -17.38 -0.61
C VAL A 88 11.94 -17.10 -1.59
N LEU A 89 11.77 -15.83 -1.98
CA LEU A 89 10.74 -15.46 -2.96
C LEU A 89 10.95 -16.15 -4.32
N ALA A 90 12.19 -16.24 -4.79
CA ALA A 90 12.50 -16.90 -6.05
C ALA A 90 12.15 -18.40 -6.03
N MET A 91 12.45 -19.10 -4.93
CA MET A 91 12.11 -20.50 -4.73
C MET A 91 10.58 -20.72 -4.69
N GLU A 92 9.85 -19.85 -4.00
CA GLU A 92 8.37 -19.90 -3.96
C GLU A 92 7.78 -19.72 -5.37
N MET A 93 8.29 -18.76 -6.14
CA MET A 93 7.84 -18.52 -7.53
C MET A 93 8.14 -19.69 -8.47
N GLU A 94 9.22 -20.42 -8.24
CA GLU A 94 9.57 -21.63 -9.02
C GLU A 94 8.67 -22.81 -8.65
N SER A 95 8.34 -22.96 -7.36
CA SER A 95 7.39 -23.97 -6.88
C SER A 95 5.98 -23.75 -7.46
N ASP A 96 5.50 -22.50 -7.48
CA ASP A 96 4.17 -22.15 -8.04
C ASP A 96 4.07 -22.37 -9.56
N ARG A 97 5.22 -22.44 -10.24
CA ARG A 97 5.33 -22.69 -11.68
C ARG A 97 5.37 -24.19 -12.03
N SER A 98 5.54 -25.06 -11.03
CA SER A 98 5.52 -26.50 -11.24
C SER A 98 4.06 -26.99 -11.36
N PRO A 99 3.71 -27.73 -12.43
CA PRO A 99 2.33 -28.14 -12.74
C PRO A 99 1.77 -29.20 -11.78
#